data_AF-A0A661TW24-F1
#
_entry.id   AF-A0A661TW24-F1
#
_cell.length_a   1.000
_cell.length_b   1.000
_cell.length_c   1.000
_cell.angle_alpha   90.00
_cell.angle_beta   90.00
_cell.angle_gamma   90.00
#
_symmetry.space_group_name_H-M   'P 1'
#
loop_
_entity.id
_entity.type
_entity.pdbx_description
1 polymer ?
#
loop_
_entity_poly.entity_id
_entity_poly.type
_entity_poly.pdbx_seq_one_letter_code
_entity_poly.pdbx_strand_id
1 'polypeptide(L)'
;FEQTATGATLVNMMTLNMIVGSGGVLSHAPRRVQAALMMIDGFRPEGVTFLAVDSIFMMPQLGVLSTVNKKAAKEVFEKDCLVRLGSCVVPVGQGKAGQTCVEIKGKSNKGREIDISVKFGEMRRFEMDVGEKAEVVISPAKHFNVGAGEGDDFKTTIEGGVVGIIIDARGRPLVLPEDDVKRREAIVGWNKALDVYPNM
;
A
#
# COMPACT_ATOMS: atom_id res chain seq x y z
N PHE A 1 -9.88 16.90 19.97
CA PHE A 1 -9.02 15.71 19.88
C PHE A 1 -8.22 15.64 21.17
N GLU A 2 -8.68 14.84 22.13
CA GLU A 2 -7.89 14.52 23.32
C GLU A 2 -7.29 13.14 23.12
N GLN A 3 -5.97 13.09 22.98
CA GLN A 3 -5.22 11.85 22.98
C GLN A 3 -4.93 11.50 24.43
N THR A 4 -5.79 10.68 25.05
CA THR A 4 -5.52 10.11 26.36
C THR A 4 -4.31 9.19 26.26
N ALA A 5 -3.29 9.45 27.08
CA ALA A 5 -2.00 8.78 27.12
C ALA A 5 -2.11 7.35 27.67
N THR A 6 -2.76 6.47 26.92
CA THR A 6 -2.60 5.02 27.04
C THR A 6 -1.87 4.60 25.77
N GLY A 7 -0.71 3.93 25.86
CA GLY A 7 0.10 3.52 24.71
C GLY A 7 -0.57 2.59 23.68
N ALA A 8 -1.90 2.44 23.73
CA ALA A 8 -2.72 1.86 22.69
C ALA A 8 -2.85 2.83 21.51
N THR A 9 -2.50 2.36 20.32
CA THR A 9 -2.78 3.08 19.07
C THR A 9 -4.29 3.13 18.85
N LEU A 10 -4.83 4.32 18.53
CA LEU A 10 -6.22 4.48 18.10
C LEU A 10 -6.48 3.87 16.71
N VAL A 11 -5.40 3.56 15.97
CA VAL A 11 -5.45 3.08 14.60
C VAL A 11 -5.07 1.59 14.57
N ASN A 12 -5.99 0.76 14.09
CA ASN A 12 -5.73 -0.63 13.74
C ASN A 12 -5.37 -0.71 12.25
N MET A 13 -4.11 -1.03 11.95
CA MET A 13 -3.59 -1.04 10.59
C MET A 13 -4.22 -2.13 9.72
N MET A 14 -4.53 -3.31 10.29
CA MET A 14 -5.16 -4.42 9.56
C MET A 14 -6.51 -4.04 8.97
N THR A 15 -7.27 -3.19 9.69
CA THR A 15 -8.59 -2.73 9.26
C THR A 15 -8.57 -1.35 8.59
N LEU A 16 -7.40 -0.72 8.47
CA LEU A 16 -7.28 0.63 7.91
C LEU A 16 -7.41 0.58 6.38
N ASN A 17 -8.52 1.11 5.87
CA ASN A 17 -8.83 1.01 4.44
C ASN A 17 -7.99 1.93 3.55
N MET A 18 -7.54 3.08 4.06
CA MET A 18 -6.84 4.08 3.25
C MET A 18 -5.82 4.86 4.06
N ILE A 19 -4.67 5.12 3.44
CA ILE A 19 -3.68 6.10 3.91
C ILE A 19 -3.57 7.18 2.84
N VAL A 20 -3.75 8.44 3.25
CA VAL A 20 -3.54 9.60 2.39
C VAL A 20 -2.31 10.34 2.86
N GLY A 21 -1.25 10.33 2.05
CA GLY A 21 -0.03 11.07 2.31
C GLY A 21 -0.17 12.53 1.89
N SER A 22 0.15 13.47 2.77
CA SER A 22 0.16 14.90 2.45
C SER A 22 1.48 15.53 2.93
N GLY A 23 1.92 16.58 2.25
CA GLY A 23 3.16 17.31 2.54
C GLY A 23 4.15 17.28 1.37
N GLY A 24 4.97 18.33 1.28
CA GLY A 24 5.78 18.63 0.09
C GLY A 24 6.62 17.46 -0.45
N VAL A 25 7.20 16.63 0.43
CA VAL A 25 7.99 15.45 0.02
C VAL A 25 7.16 14.42 -0.73
N LEU A 26 5.95 14.11 -0.25
CA LEU A 26 5.05 13.14 -0.88
C LEU A 26 4.36 13.74 -2.12
N SER A 27 3.95 15.00 -2.03
CA SER A 27 3.28 15.73 -3.10
C SER A 27 4.18 15.94 -4.33
N HIS A 28 5.48 16.20 -4.11
CA HIS A 28 6.46 16.49 -5.16
C HIS A 28 7.46 15.35 -5.43
N ALA A 29 7.21 14.13 -4.92
CA ALA A 29 8.04 12.98 -5.26
C ALA A 29 8.15 12.83 -6.79
N PRO A 30 9.38 12.79 -7.37
CA PRO A 30 9.57 12.75 -8.82
C PRO A 30 8.85 11.58 -9.50
N ARG A 31 8.74 10.44 -8.81
CA ARG A 31 7.94 9.30 -9.24
C ARG A 31 6.94 8.94 -8.17
N ARG A 32 5.68 8.70 -8.55
CA ARG A 32 4.60 8.38 -7.59
C ARG A 32 4.85 7.09 -6.81
N VAL A 33 5.61 6.15 -7.37
CA VAL A 33 6.03 4.93 -6.65
C VAL A 33 7.01 5.22 -5.50
N GLN A 34 7.81 6.29 -5.57
CA GLN A 34 8.67 6.70 -4.47
C GLN A 34 7.83 7.19 -3.29
N ALA A 35 6.77 7.96 -3.56
CA ALA A 35 5.81 8.34 -2.53
C ALA A 35 5.12 7.11 -1.90
N ALA A 36 4.69 6.15 -2.73
CA ALA A 36 4.12 4.91 -2.23
C ALA A 36 5.08 4.14 -1.32
N LEU A 37 6.35 3.96 -1.74
CA LEU A 37 7.36 3.27 -0.94
C LEU A 37 7.64 4.00 0.39
N MET A 38 7.79 5.33 0.36
CA MET A 38 7.96 6.13 1.59
C MET A 38 6.78 5.94 2.55
N MET A 39 5.54 5.90 2.03
CA MET A 39 4.35 5.65 2.85
C MET A 39 4.32 4.22 3.40
N ILE A 40 4.69 3.22 2.61
CA ILE A 40 4.74 1.82 3.05
C ILE A 40 5.79 1.66 4.16
N ASP A 41 6.98 2.24 3.99
CA ASP A 41 8.06 2.14 4.98
C ASP A 41 7.77 2.96 6.25
N GLY A 42 7.17 4.15 6.08
CA GLY A 42 6.87 5.05 7.20
C GLY A 42 5.67 4.60 8.04
N PHE A 43 4.57 4.18 7.40
CA PHE A 43 3.35 3.79 8.10
C PHE A 43 3.25 2.29 8.35
N ARG A 44 3.97 1.46 7.59
CA ARG A 44 3.96 0.00 7.73
C ARG A 44 2.53 -0.57 7.72
N PRO A 45 1.75 -0.37 6.63
CA PRO A 45 0.39 -0.89 6.52
C PRO A 45 0.35 -2.42 6.68
N GLU A 46 -0.84 -2.92 7.00
CA GLU A 46 -1.15 -4.33 7.28
C GLU A 46 -2.42 -4.72 6.54
N GLY A 47 -2.50 -5.94 6.02
CA GLY A 47 -3.67 -6.40 5.26
C GLY A 47 -3.78 -5.68 3.91
N VAL A 48 -4.96 -5.16 3.59
CA VAL A 48 -5.21 -4.44 2.34
C VAL A 48 -5.51 -2.98 2.63
N THR A 49 -4.63 -2.10 2.17
CA THR A 49 -4.74 -0.65 2.37
C THR A 49 -4.62 0.09 1.06
N PHE A 50 -5.52 1.02 0.78
CA PHE A 50 -5.43 1.90 -0.39
C PHE A 50 -4.51 3.09 -0.11
N LEU A 51 -3.57 3.37 -1.03
CA LEU A 51 -2.66 4.49 -0.89
C LEU A 51 -3.05 5.63 -1.84
N ALA A 52 -3.06 6.85 -1.31
CA ALA A 52 -3.26 8.06 -2.09
C ALA A 52 -2.35 9.19 -1.58
N VAL A 53 -2.16 10.23 -2.39
CA VAL A 53 -1.47 11.46 -1.96
C VAL A 53 -2.30 12.69 -2.28
N ASP A 54 -2.22 13.68 -1.39
CA ASP A 54 -2.60 15.06 -1.67
C ASP A 54 -1.48 15.72 -2.48
N SER A 55 -1.72 15.86 -3.78
CA SER A 55 -0.69 16.32 -4.73
C SER A 55 -0.44 17.81 -4.72
N ILE A 56 -1.37 18.61 -4.18
CA ILE A 56 -1.30 20.07 -4.20
C ILE A 56 -1.28 20.70 -2.81
N PHE A 57 -1.22 19.86 -1.76
CA PHE A 57 -1.10 20.27 -0.37
C PHE A 57 -2.22 21.25 0.06
N MET A 58 -3.43 21.04 -0.44
CA MET A 58 -4.60 21.86 -0.13
C MET A 58 -5.54 21.23 0.88
N MET A 59 -5.29 19.99 1.35
CA MET A 59 -6.20 19.30 2.26
C MET A 59 -6.54 20.12 3.53
N PRO A 60 -5.59 20.81 4.20
CA PRO A 60 -5.93 21.68 5.34
C PRO A 60 -6.89 22.83 4.98
N GLN A 61 -6.66 23.49 3.85
CA GLN A 61 -7.46 24.61 3.35
C GLN A 61 -8.86 24.15 2.92
N LEU A 62 -8.95 22.98 2.29
CA LEU A 62 -10.23 22.34 1.96
C LEU A 62 -10.99 21.92 3.22
N GLY A 63 -10.28 21.57 4.30
CA GLY A 63 -10.87 21.38 5.62
C GLY A 63 -11.63 22.62 6.09
N VAL A 64 -11.01 23.81 5.99
CA VAL A 64 -11.67 25.08 6.32
C VAL A 64 -12.85 25.36 5.38
N LEU A 65 -12.64 25.23 4.06
CA LEU A 65 -13.69 25.44 3.06
C LEU A 65 -14.90 24.54 3.29
N SER A 66 -14.68 23.31 3.78
CA SER A 66 -15.77 22.35 4.02
C SER A 66 -16.79 22.81 5.05
N THR A 67 -16.41 23.72 5.95
CA THR A 67 -17.31 24.33 6.95
C THR A 67 -18.30 25.32 6.34
N VAL A 68 -17.96 25.87 5.17
CA VAL A 68 -18.78 26.85 4.43
C VAL A 68 -19.48 26.20 3.23
N ASN A 69 -18.74 25.42 2.43
CA ASN A 69 -19.26 24.73 1.26
C ASN A 69 -18.64 23.33 1.12
N LYS A 70 -19.26 22.37 1.82
CA LYS A 70 -18.85 20.96 1.82
C LYS A 70 -18.81 20.33 0.42
N LYS A 71 -19.75 20.70 -0.46
CA LYS A 71 -19.83 20.12 -1.82
C LYS A 71 -18.63 20.56 -2.66
N ALA A 72 -18.33 21.86 -2.69
CA ALA A 72 -17.19 22.39 -3.42
C ALA A 72 -15.86 21.86 -2.87
N ALA A 73 -15.70 21.85 -1.54
CA ALA A 73 -14.48 21.31 -0.91
C ALA A 73 -14.24 19.84 -1.28
N LYS A 74 -15.29 19.02 -1.27
CA LYS A 74 -15.21 17.62 -1.67
C LYS A 74 -14.84 17.48 -3.16
N GLU A 75 -15.49 18.26 -4.02
CA GLU A 75 -15.25 18.19 -5.47
C GLU A 75 -13.82 18.54 -5.84
N VAL A 76 -13.28 19.63 -5.27
CA VAL A 76 -11.87 20.02 -5.47
C VAL A 76 -10.94 18.96 -4.87
N PHE A 77 -11.26 18.41 -3.70
CA PHE A 77 -10.44 17.35 -3.11
C PHE A 77 -10.34 16.11 -4.01
N GLU A 78 -11.47 15.61 -4.49
CA GLU A 78 -11.54 14.38 -5.27
C GLU A 78 -11.00 14.54 -6.69
N LYS A 79 -11.18 15.71 -7.32
CA LYS A 79 -10.79 15.95 -8.70
C LYS A 79 -9.39 16.54 -8.85
N ASP A 80 -9.01 17.44 -7.96
CA ASP A 80 -7.80 18.26 -8.12
C ASP A 80 -6.68 17.89 -7.14
N CYS A 81 -7.02 17.44 -5.92
CA CYS A 81 -5.99 17.11 -4.92
C CYS A 81 -5.54 15.66 -4.95
N LEU A 82 -6.50 14.73 -4.97
CA LEU A 82 -6.25 13.34 -4.60
C LEU A 82 -5.70 12.53 -5.77
N VAL A 83 -4.41 12.20 -5.70
CA VAL A 83 -3.78 11.25 -6.62
C VAL A 83 -3.84 9.85 -6.01
N ARG A 84 -4.61 8.97 -6.65
CA ARG A 84 -4.76 7.56 -6.29
C ARG A 84 -3.51 6.78 -6.69
N LEU A 85 -2.73 6.29 -5.71
CA LEU A 85 -1.54 5.47 -5.99
C LEU A 85 -1.95 4.03 -6.32
N GLY A 86 -2.92 3.49 -5.58
CA GLY A 86 -3.47 2.15 -5.74
C GLY A 86 -3.38 1.34 -4.44
N SER A 87 -3.82 0.08 -4.48
CA SER A 87 -3.86 -0.77 -3.28
C SER A 87 -2.49 -1.38 -2.95
N CYS A 88 -2.23 -1.46 -1.65
CA CYS A 88 -1.08 -2.15 -1.07
C CYS A 88 -1.58 -3.37 -0.30
N VAL A 89 -1.07 -4.55 -0.64
CA VAL A 89 -1.37 -5.82 0.04
C VAL A 89 -0.15 -6.22 0.87
N VAL A 90 -0.33 -6.35 2.19
CA VAL A 90 0.74 -6.62 3.15
C VAL A 90 0.35 -7.77 4.07
N PRO A 91 0.79 -8.99 3.79
CA PRO A 91 0.66 -10.11 4.72
C PRO A 91 1.45 -9.83 6.00
N VAL A 92 0.78 -9.94 7.15
CA VAL A 92 1.38 -9.75 8.47
C VAL A 92 1.85 -11.09 9.00
N GLY A 93 3.15 -11.22 9.27
CA GLY A 93 3.76 -12.46 9.72
C GLY A 93 5.25 -12.52 9.41
N GLN A 94 5.84 -13.67 9.74
CA GLN A 94 7.23 -14.01 9.47
C GLN A 94 7.31 -15.35 8.73
N GLY A 95 8.34 -15.49 7.89
CA GLY A 95 8.56 -16.69 7.11
C GLY A 95 10.03 -16.96 6.86
N LYS A 96 10.31 -18.01 6.10
CA LYS A 96 11.67 -18.29 5.62
C LYS A 96 11.83 -17.68 4.23
N ALA A 97 12.97 -17.03 4.01
CA ALA A 97 13.29 -16.42 2.73
C ALA A 97 13.12 -17.45 1.59
N GLY A 98 12.49 -17.02 0.50
CA GLY A 98 12.26 -17.84 -0.69
C GLY A 98 11.03 -18.75 -0.65
N GLN A 99 10.35 -18.90 0.50
CA GLN A 99 9.05 -19.58 0.57
C GLN A 99 7.93 -18.65 0.12
N THR A 100 6.87 -19.21 -0.47
CA THR A 100 5.67 -18.44 -0.82
C THR A 100 5.09 -17.78 0.44
N CYS A 101 4.82 -16.48 0.34
CA CYS A 101 4.22 -15.68 1.41
C CYS A 101 2.72 -15.49 1.16
N VAL A 102 2.35 -15.15 -0.08
CA VAL A 102 0.96 -14.90 -0.46
C VAL A 102 0.73 -15.19 -1.93
N GLU A 103 -0.46 -15.70 -2.23
CA GLU A 103 -0.99 -15.84 -3.57
C GLU A 103 -2.24 -14.95 -3.73
N ILE A 104 -2.40 -14.33 -4.89
CA ILE A 104 -3.54 -13.46 -5.19
C ILE A 104 -4.12 -13.89 -6.53
N LYS A 105 -5.41 -14.26 -6.53
CA LYS A 105 -6.15 -14.67 -7.72
C LYS A 105 -7.43 -13.88 -7.87
N GLY A 106 -7.77 -13.49 -9.09
CA GLY A 106 -9.01 -12.77 -9.34
C GLY A 106 -9.12 -12.17 -10.73
N LYS A 107 -10.12 -11.30 -10.89
CA LYS A 107 -10.40 -10.64 -12.17
C LYS A 107 -10.86 -9.21 -11.97
N SER A 108 -10.39 -8.31 -12.83
CA SER A 108 -10.82 -6.92 -12.81
C SER A 108 -12.15 -6.69 -13.55
N ASN A 109 -12.80 -5.58 -13.24
CA ASN A 109 -13.95 -5.06 -13.97
C ASN A 109 -13.63 -4.68 -15.43
N LYS A 110 -12.35 -4.64 -15.82
CA LYS A 110 -11.88 -4.48 -17.21
C LYS A 110 -11.45 -5.80 -17.85
N GLY A 111 -11.64 -6.92 -17.16
CA GLY A 111 -11.33 -8.26 -17.67
C GLY A 111 -9.89 -8.72 -17.47
N ARG A 112 -9.04 -7.95 -16.77
CA ARG A 112 -7.66 -8.35 -16.43
C ARG A 112 -7.69 -9.53 -15.48
N GLU A 113 -7.03 -10.62 -15.84
CA GLU A 113 -6.81 -11.74 -14.94
C GLU A 113 -5.62 -11.47 -14.02
N ILE A 114 -5.78 -11.83 -12.75
CA ILE A 114 -4.76 -11.70 -11.71
C ILE A 114 -4.47 -13.12 -11.22
N ASP A 115 -3.23 -13.56 -11.37
CA ASP A 115 -2.69 -14.78 -10.76
C ASP A 115 -1.23 -14.50 -10.41
N ILE A 116 -0.98 -14.22 -9.13
CA ILE A 116 0.30 -13.73 -8.63
C ILE A 116 0.68 -14.51 -7.39
N SER A 117 1.90 -15.03 -7.37
CA SER A 117 2.55 -15.58 -6.18
C SER A 117 3.76 -14.71 -5.83
N VAL A 118 3.92 -14.40 -4.54
CA VAL A 118 5.04 -13.58 -4.01
C VAL A 118 5.70 -14.31 -2.86
N LYS A 119 7.04 -14.36 -2.85
CA LYS A 119 7.79 -15.03 -1.80
C LYS A 119 8.06 -14.09 -0.62
N PHE A 120 8.29 -14.68 0.54
CA PHE A 120 8.68 -13.94 1.74
C PHE A 120 10.03 -13.25 1.52
N GLY A 121 10.07 -11.98 1.89
CA GLY A 121 11.22 -11.10 1.67
C GLY A 121 11.16 -10.30 0.37
N GLU A 122 10.16 -10.51 -0.49
CA GLU A 122 10.04 -9.82 -1.77
C GLU A 122 9.03 -8.65 -1.71
N MET A 123 9.15 -7.75 -2.67
CA MET A 123 8.07 -6.83 -3.05
C MET A 123 7.72 -7.06 -4.51
N ARG A 124 6.48 -6.81 -4.88
CA ARG A 124 6.05 -6.89 -6.28
C ARG A 124 5.10 -5.75 -6.61
N ARG A 125 5.28 -5.17 -7.80
CA ARG A 125 4.36 -4.20 -8.38
C ARG A 125 3.75 -4.79 -9.65
N PHE A 126 2.47 -4.54 -9.89
CA PHE A 126 1.85 -4.80 -11.17
C PHE A 126 0.88 -3.69 -11.55
N GLU A 127 0.72 -3.49 -12.85
CA GLU A 127 -0.09 -2.40 -13.38
C GLU A 127 -1.59 -2.73 -13.30
N MET A 128 -2.35 -1.77 -12.78
CA MET A 128 -3.80 -1.77 -12.79
C MET A 128 -4.24 -0.30 -12.77
N ASP A 129 -5.09 0.08 -13.73
CA ASP A 129 -5.33 1.49 -14.02
C ASP A 129 -6.05 2.21 -12.87
N VAL A 130 -5.94 3.55 -12.85
CA VAL A 130 -6.80 4.38 -11.99
C VAL A 130 -8.28 4.05 -12.27
N GLY A 131 -9.01 3.71 -11.21
CA GLY A 131 -10.43 3.36 -11.28
C GLY A 131 -10.74 1.92 -11.74
N GLU A 132 -9.73 1.15 -12.14
CA GLU A 132 -9.88 -0.30 -12.33
C GLU A 132 -9.94 -0.99 -10.96
N LYS A 133 -10.92 -1.90 -10.80
CA LYS A 133 -11.17 -2.64 -9.55
C LYS A 133 -11.18 -4.13 -9.84
N ALA A 134 -10.58 -4.92 -8.97
CA ALA A 134 -10.56 -6.37 -9.08
C ALA A 134 -11.07 -7.02 -7.80
N GLU A 135 -12.00 -7.96 -7.97
CA GLU A 135 -12.37 -8.90 -6.92
C GLU A 135 -11.32 -10.01 -6.89
N VAL A 136 -10.69 -10.17 -5.72
CA VAL A 136 -9.58 -11.09 -5.53
C VAL A 136 -9.78 -11.96 -4.30
N VAL A 137 -9.21 -13.15 -4.37
CA VAL A 137 -8.93 -14.02 -3.22
C VAL A 137 -7.44 -13.89 -2.92
N ILE A 138 -7.12 -13.48 -1.69
CA ILE A 138 -5.75 -13.37 -1.19
C ILE A 138 -5.53 -14.54 -0.23
N SER A 139 -4.64 -15.46 -0.62
CA SER A 139 -4.33 -16.68 0.11
C SER A 139 -2.94 -16.55 0.75
N PRO A 140 -2.85 -16.17 2.03
CA PRO A 140 -1.58 -16.10 2.74
C PRO A 140 -1.05 -17.51 3.07
N ALA A 141 0.26 -17.65 3.23
CA ALA A 141 0.83 -18.84 3.84
C ALA A 141 0.42 -18.95 5.32
N LYS A 142 0.54 -20.15 5.89
CA LYS A 142 0.00 -20.52 7.22
C LYS A 142 0.24 -19.52 8.37
N HIS A 143 1.38 -18.83 8.38
CA HIS A 143 1.79 -17.91 9.46
C HIS A 143 1.63 -16.43 9.09
N PHE A 144 0.84 -16.14 8.07
CA PHE A 144 0.57 -14.79 7.60
C PHE A 144 -0.92 -14.49 7.69
N ASN A 145 -1.24 -13.27 8.09
CA ASN A 145 -2.60 -12.76 8.14
C ASN A 145 -2.75 -11.57 7.18
N VAL A 146 -3.81 -11.56 6.39
CA VAL A 146 -4.16 -10.48 5.44
C VAL A 146 -5.51 -9.81 5.76
N GLY A 147 -6.15 -10.17 6.87
CA GLY A 147 -7.41 -9.57 7.34
C GLY A 147 -8.42 -10.58 7.87
N ALA A 148 -8.28 -11.87 7.54
CA ALA A 148 -9.23 -12.92 7.90
C ALA A 148 -8.76 -13.85 9.04
N GLY A 149 -7.48 -13.79 9.42
CA GLY A 149 -6.85 -14.79 10.29
C GLY A 149 -5.52 -15.27 9.70
N GLU A 150 -4.73 -16.00 10.49
CA GLU A 150 -3.49 -16.60 10.01
C GLU A 150 -3.79 -17.77 9.06
N GLY A 151 -3.26 -17.71 7.83
CA GLY A 151 -3.43 -18.76 6.83
C GLY A 151 -4.82 -18.81 6.18
N ASP A 152 -5.73 -17.92 6.58
CA ASP A 152 -7.10 -17.88 6.06
C ASP A 152 -7.19 -16.99 4.81
N ASP A 153 -7.91 -17.49 3.81
CA ASP A 153 -8.20 -16.76 2.59
C ASP A 153 -9.03 -15.50 2.89
N PHE A 154 -8.62 -14.38 2.31
CA PHE A 154 -9.35 -13.12 2.40
C PHE A 154 -9.87 -12.69 1.03
N LYS A 155 -11.19 -12.66 0.89
CA LYS A 155 -11.87 -12.17 -0.30
C LYS A 155 -12.13 -10.68 -0.18
N THR A 156 -11.66 -9.89 -1.14
CA THR A 156 -11.81 -8.44 -1.10
C THR A 156 -11.71 -7.82 -2.50
N THR A 157 -11.90 -6.51 -2.57
CA THR A 157 -11.68 -5.72 -3.77
C THR A 157 -10.39 -4.91 -3.63
N ILE A 158 -9.50 -5.02 -4.61
CA ILE A 158 -8.36 -4.13 -4.76
C ILE A 158 -8.63 -3.14 -5.90
N GLU A 159 -8.17 -1.91 -5.73
CA GLU A 159 -8.29 -0.81 -6.70
C GLU A 159 -6.91 -0.36 -7.18
N GLY A 160 -6.81 -0.12 -8.49
CA GLY A 160 -5.60 0.35 -9.16
C GLY A 160 -5.38 1.85 -8.96
N GLY A 161 -4.30 2.34 -9.54
CA GLY A 161 -3.91 3.73 -9.41
C GLY A 161 -2.70 4.05 -10.27
N VAL A 162 -2.16 5.26 -10.14
CA VAL A 162 -1.01 5.70 -10.96
C VAL A 162 0.26 4.88 -10.71
N VAL A 163 0.32 4.10 -9.62
CA VAL A 163 1.40 3.15 -9.33
C VAL A 163 0.99 1.70 -9.65
N GLY A 164 -0.31 1.41 -9.70
CA GLY A 164 -0.87 0.08 -9.81
C GLY A 164 -1.08 -0.56 -8.44
N ILE A 165 -0.82 -1.87 -8.33
CA ILE A 165 -0.92 -2.61 -7.08
C ILE A 165 0.49 -2.96 -6.58
N ILE A 166 0.69 -2.80 -5.28
CA ILE A 166 1.93 -3.20 -4.60
C ILE A 166 1.62 -4.35 -3.63
N ILE A 167 2.43 -5.39 -3.67
CA ILE A 167 2.45 -6.46 -2.67
C ILE A 167 3.75 -6.34 -1.89
N ASP A 168 3.66 -6.14 -0.58
CA ASP A 168 4.80 -6.07 0.32
C ASP A 168 4.86 -7.34 1.18
N ALA A 169 5.67 -8.30 0.74
CA ALA A 169 5.89 -9.58 1.43
C ALA A 169 7.18 -9.58 2.26
N ARG A 170 7.76 -8.41 2.57
CA ARG A 170 9.00 -8.29 3.36
C ARG A 170 8.84 -8.70 4.83
N GLY A 171 7.60 -8.92 5.26
CA GLY A 171 7.25 -9.30 6.62
C GLY A 171 6.83 -8.11 7.47
N ARG A 172 6.11 -8.44 8.54
CA ARG A 172 5.70 -7.53 9.60
C ARG A 172 5.92 -8.28 10.93
N PRO A 173 6.89 -7.88 11.78
CA PRO A 173 7.81 -6.75 11.60
C PRO A 173 8.77 -6.88 10.41
N LEU A 174 9.22 -5.75 9.86
CA LEU A 174 10.27 -5.77 8.83
C LEU A 174 11.61 -6.07 9.50
N VAL A 175 12.24 -7.19 9.13
CA VAL A 175 13.55 -7.58 9.62
C VAL A 175 14.53 -7.55 8.45
N LEU A 176 15.53 -6.68 8.53
CA LEU A 176 16.57 -6.60 7.51
C LEU A 176 17.66 -7.66 7.79
N PRO A 177 18.30 -8.22 6.74
CA PRO A 177 19.46 -9.09 6.92
C PRO A 177 20.56 -8.40 7.74
N GLU A 178 21.19 -9.12 8.67
CA GLU A 178 22.34 -8.61 9.44
C GLU A 178 23.61 -8.46 8.58
N ASP A 179 23.78 -9.36 7.60
CA ASP A 179 24.86 -9.29 6.63
C ASP A 179 24.64 -8.12 5.65
N ASP A 180 25.65 -7.25 5.53
CA ASP A 180 25.55 -6.02 4.75
C ASP A 180 25.37 -6.26 3.24
N VAL A 181 25.95 -7.35 2.71
CA VAL A 181 25.81 -7.70 1.28
C VAL A 181 24.38 -8.12 1.01
N LYS A 182 23.85 -9.07 1.79
CA LYS A 182 22.46 -9.54 1.67
C LYS A 182 21.45 -8.43 1.91
N ARG A 183 21.74 -7.51 2.83
CA ARG A 183 20.88 -6.34 3.08
C ARG A 183 20.80 -5.42 1.86
N ARG A 184 21.95 -5.12 1.23
CA ARG A 184 21.99 -4.29 0.01
C ARG A 184 21.30 -4.98 -1.15
N GLU A 185 21.51 -6.27 -1.34
CA GLU A 185 20.84 -7.07 -2.37
C GLU A 185 19.32 -7.03 -2.21
N ALA A 186 18.82 -7.19 -0.98
CA ALA A 186 17.38 -7.10 -0.70
C ALA A 186 16.81 -5.71 -1.04
N ILE A 187 17.47 -4.63 -0.57
CA ILE A 187 17.03 -3.25 -0.83
C ILE A 187 17.03 -2.94 -2.33
N VAL A 188 18.09 -3.32 -3.04
CA VAL A 188 18.17 -3.14 -4.51
C VAL A 188 17.09 -3.97 -5.21
N GLY A 189 16.85 -5.19 -4.76
CA GLY A 189 15.79 -6.05 -5.26
C GLY A 189 14.42 -5.41 -5.15
N TRP A 190 14.08 -4.82 -4.00
CA TRP A 190 12.82 -4.10 -3.79
C TRP A 190 12.71 -2.87 -4.69
N ASN A 191 13.77 -2.07 -4.78
CA ASN A 191 13.79 -0.89 -5.63
C ASN A 191 13.58 -1.23 -7.11
N LYS A 192 14.20 -2.33 -7.58
CA LYS A 192 13.99 -2.84 -8.95
C LYS A 192 12.57 -3.36 -9.14
N ALA A 193 12.06 -4.14 -8.20
CA ALA A 193 10.73 -4.75 -8.29
C ALA A 193 9.59 -3.71 -8.34
N LEU A 194 9.81 -2.53 -7.74
CA LEU A 194 8.85 -1.43 -7.78
C LEU A 194 9.15 -0.40 -8.89
N ASP A 195 10.31 -0.47 -9.56
CA ASP A 195 10.80 0.56 -10.49
C ASP A 195 10.89 1.96 -9.82
N VAL A 196 11.55 2.00 -8.65
CA VAL A 196 11.72 3.22 -7.84
C VAL A 196 12.63 4.24 -8.54
N TYR A 197 13.66 3.76 -9.23
CA TYR A 197 14.66 4.57 -9.92
C TYR A 197 14.76 4.13 -11.39
N PRO A 198 14.87 5.06 -12.34
CA PRO A 198 15.00 4.71 -13.74
C PRO A 198 16.34 3.98 -13.98
N ASN A 199 16.31 2.95 -14.83
CA ASN A 199 17.49 2.24 -15.34
C ASN A 199 18.35 1.51 -14.29
N MET A 200 17.73 0.87 -13.28
CA MET A 200 18.43 0.20 -12.17
C MET A 200 18.82 -1.26 -12.41
#